data_AF-A0A0K6FVJ7-F1
#
_entry.id   AF-A0A0K6FVJ7-F1
#
_cell.length_a   1.000
_cell.length_b   1.000
_cell.length_c   1.000
_cell.angle_alpha   90.00
_cell.angle_beta   90.00
_cell.angle_gamma   90.00
#
_symmetry.space_group_name_H-M   'P 1'
#
loop_
_entity.id
_entity.type
_entity.pdbx_description
1 polymer ?
#
loop_
_entity_poly.entity_id
_entity_poly.type
_entity_poly.pdbx_seq_one_letter_code
_entity_poly.pdbx_strand_id
1 'polypeptide(L)'
;MNLLDSLEGFLSKFQSDLSAVSGQITDLQSRSRDFDMRLKSRQARKIEKPLSQLLQELCIPPDLAVTILDTNVSEPWIPAVAILEDRIIALEARSRVRASKDLSEAAEALRIAAAGKIRGFFLGLLQPIRTSISTNMHVLQTSVFLKYRPLFAFLQRHAPSVTQEFQHAYIAAARLYYETGFRRYARSLGYLRARTVEKPTLIGTLPSDGVPDPPPPTDRLQYAKIEGPGVTLAYIADDAKNKEPPEAAFRSVLLVLLDNATAEYAFISGFFRQEPNPPRRPSGRKVSGIIFEDPEEHSENGGDSVPISRTASVSIPDGDAARRSANNAAKEERAYIDGLWKQIMDPALEYCQAFIKAALEPTPPLVPLLTMIRLNENVYLEAEKRGCGPLETFLLGQRLAMWPLFQKDMGAQVESLKKLADNAVGGYLSRSGIKDSAVQVIINRYASLFIACVRLSSEGDETMLFSNVLRLRQELAKLILNQSKKVKDPAQSSMYLSTTYELLLSRLSAGNMAHPRAQSEASHWRELEEEARRRIGTTRR
;
A
#
# COMPACT_ATOMS: atom_id res chain seq x y z
N MET A 1 -119.54 6.38 -1.32
CA MET A 1 -118.24 5.87 -1.80
C MET A 1 -117.08 6.85 -1.60
N ASN A 2 -117.20 7.96 -0.83
CA ASN A 2 -116.19 9.04 -0.91
C ASN A 2 -115.31 9.22 0.36
N LEU A 3 -115.46 8.37 1.38
CA LEU A 3 -114.73 8.53 2.67
C LEU A 3 -113.54 7.56 2.81
N LEU A 4 -113.66 6.34 2.27
CA LEU A 4 -112.56 5.37 2.21
C LEU A 4 -111.47 5.80 1.21
N ASP A 5 -111.83 6.26 0.01
CA ASP A 5 -110.87 6.80 -0.97
C ASP A 5 -110.08 8.02 -0.43
N SER A 6 -110.73 8.84 0.40
CA SER A 6 -110.08 9.99 1.06
C SER A 6 -109.08 9.56 2.13
N LEU A 7 -109.39 8.49 2.89
CA LEU A 7 -108.53 7.98 3.97
C LEU A 7 -107.39 7.14 3.39
N GLU A 8 -107.65 6.38 2.33
CA GLU A 8 -106.63 5.70 1.51
C GLU A 8 -105.71 6.70 0.82
N GLY A 9 -106.25 7.79 0.24
CA GLY A 9 -105.45 8.87 -0.34
C GLY A 9 -104.60 9.62 0.68
N PHE A 10 -105.07 9.79 1.92
CA PHE A 10 -104.29 10.42 2.99
C PHE A 10 -103.22 9.47 3.53
N LEU A 11 -103.52 8.19 3.75
CA LEU A 11 -102.54 7.18 4.16
C LEU A 11 -101.48 6.93 3.09
N SER A 12 -101.85 6.92 1.81
CA SER A 12 -100.92 6.77 0.69
C SER A 12 -99.99 7.98 0.57
N LYS A 13 -100.51 9.20 0.76
CA LYS A 13 -99.67 10.41 0.87
C LYS A 13 -98.77 10.37 2.10
N PHE A 14 -99.28 9.96 3.27
CA PHE A 14 -98.48 9.86 4.49
C PHE A 14 -97.40 8.77 4.40
N GLN A 15 -97.68 7.65 3.74
CA GLN A 15 -96.73 6.58 3.45
C GLN A 15 -95.69 7.03 2.43
N SER A 16 -96.10 7.73 1.37
CA SER A 16 -95.20 8.34 0.39
C SER A 16 -94.27 9.36 1.05
N ASP A 17 -94.82 10.23 1.92
CA ASP A 17 -94.06 11.25 2.64
C ASP A 17 -93.12 10.63 3.68
N LEU A 18 -93.54 9.60 4.42
CA LEU A 18 -92.66 8.85 5.32
C LEU A 18 -91.56 8.10 4.55
N SER A 19 -91.86 7.53 3.39
CA SER A 19 -90.86 6.87 2.55
C SER A 19 -89.89 7.87 1.93
N ALA A 20 -90.36 9.06 1.56
CA ALA A 20 -89.53 10.15 1.06
C ALA A 20 -88.62 10.70 2.18
N VAL A 21 -89.16 10.93 3.38
CA VAL A 21 -88.38 11.38 4.55
C VAL A 21 -87.40 10.30 5.01
N SER A 22 -87.80 9.02 5.06
CA SER A 22 -86.89 7.91 5.41
C SER A 22 -85.80 7.73 4.35
N GLY A 23 -86.13 7.93 3.07
CA GLY A 23 -85.17 7.95 1.97
C GLY A 23 -84.18 9.11 2.08
N GLN A 24 -84.66 10.31 2.42
CA GLN A 24 -83.80 11.47 2.68
C GLN A 24 -82.92 11.29 3.91
N ILE A 25 -83.44 10.70 5.00
CA ILE A 25 -82.65 10.37 6.20
C ILE A 25 -81.59 9.32 5.86
N THR A 26 -81.92 8.33 5.04
CA THR A 26 -80.96 7.31 4.60
C THR A 26 -79.89 7.91 3.68
N ASP A 27 -80.26 8.81 2.77
CA ASP A 27 -79.30 9.52 1.92
C ASP A 27 -78.42 10.46 2.75
N LEU A 28 -78.99 11.15 3.74
CA LEU A 28 -78.23 12.01 4.66
C LEU A 28 -77.25 11.18 5.52
N GLN A 29 -77.68 10.02 6.02
CA GLN A 29 -76.82 9.10 6.77
C GLN A 29 -75.72 8.50 5.87
N SER A 30 -76.03 8.18 4.62
CA SER A 30 -75.06 7.73 3.62
C SER A 30 -74.00 8.80 3.34
N ARG A 31 -74.44 10.04 3.10
CA ARG A 31 -73.57 11.20 2.90
C ARG A 31 -72.73 11.51 4.14
N SER A 32 -73.30 11.42 5.34
CA SER A 32 -72.57 11.60 6.59
C SER A 32 -71.46 10.57 6.74
N ARG A 33 -71.73 9.29 6.43
CA ARG A 33 -70.71 8.23 6.47
C ARG A 33 -69.62 8.44 5.42
N ASP A 34 -69.97 8.86 4.21
CA ASP A 34 -69.00 9.18 3.16
C ASP A 34 -68.11 10.37 3.57
N PHE A 35 -68.70 11.43 4.15
CA PHE A 35 -67.93 12.55 4.70
C PHE A 35 -67.02 12.14 5.85
N ASP A 36 -67.48 11.29 6.77
CA ASP A 36 -66.65 10.75 7.85
C ASP A 36 -65.49 9.91 7.32
N MET A 37 -65.70 9.07 6.31
CA MET A 37 -64.64 8.28 5.69
C MET A 37 -63.62 9.17 4.96
N ARG A 38 -64.07 10.21 4.27
CA ARG A 38 -63.20 11.20 3.61
C ARG A 38 -62.41 12.03 4.60
N LEU A 39 -63.02 12.42 5.73
CA LEU A 39 -62.34 13.13 6.81
C LEU A 39 -61.27 12.25 7.47
N LYS A 40 -61.61 11.02 7.86
CA LYS A 40 -60.65 10.07 8.44
C LYS A 40 -59.49 9.76 7.50
N SER A 41 -59.77 9.51 6.21
CA SER A 41 -58.71 9.25 5.23
C SER A 41 -57.84 10.48 4.96
N ARG A 42 -58.42 11.70 4.98
CA ARG A 42 -57.67 12.96 4.87
C ARG A 42 -56.82 13.23 6.11
N GLN A 43 -57.36 13.05 7.31
CA GLN A 43 -56.64 13.24 8.57
C GLN A 43 -55.48 12.25 8.68
N ALA A 44 -55.74 10.95 8.45
CA ALA A 44 -54.73 9.91 8.49
C ALA A 44 -53.59 10.16 7.49
N ARG A 45 -53.92 10.54 6.24
CA ARG A 45 -52.88 10.74 5.19
C ARG A 45 -52.19 12.09 5.23
N LYS A 46 -52.91 13.19 5.50
CA LYS A 46 -52.37 14.55 5.40
C LYS A 46 -51.77 15.08 6.70
N ILE A 47 -52.21 14.55 7.84
CA ILE A 47 -51.80 15.08 9.15
C ILE A 47 -51.06 13.99 9.92
N GLU A 48 -51.70 12.86 10.20
CA GLU A 48 -51.13 11.84 11.10
C GLU A 48 -49.88 11.19 10.51
N LYS A 49 -49.90 10.77 9.23
CA LYS A 49 -48.73 10.12 8.62
C LYS A 49 -47.49 11.04 8.52
N PRO A 50 -47.60 12.30 8.05
CA PRO A 50 -46.46 13.23 8.07
C PRO A 50 -46.01 13.59 9.48
N LEU A 51 -46.95 13.75 10.43
CA LEU A 51 -46.64 14.06 11.82
C LEU A 51 -45.94 12.87 12.52
N SER A 52 -46.43 11.65 12.32
CA SER A 52 -45.83 10.43 12.86
C SER A 52 -44.43 10.22 12.29
N GLN A 53 -44.25 10.49 10.98
CA GLN A 53 -42.94 10.44 10.35
C GLN A 53 -42.01 11.51 10.93
N LEU A 54 -42.49 12.73 11.11
CA LEU A 54 -41.72 13.83 11.70
C LEU A 54 -41.34 13.53 13.17
N LEU A 55 -42.24 12.94 13.96
CA LEU A 55 -41.96 12.51 15.32
C LEU A 55 -40.92 11.38 15.36
N GLN A 56 -41.02 10.38 14.48
CA GLN A 56 -40.03 9.31 14.38
C GLN A 56 -38.64 9.82 13.96
N GLU A 57 -38.60 10.83 13.09
CA GLU A 57 -37.37 11.45 12.60
C GLU A 57 -36.71 12.38 13.63
N LEU A 58 -37.50 13.09 14.46
CA LEU A 58 -36.96 14.06 15.44
C LEU A 58 -36.75 13.45 16.84
N CYS A 59 -37.52 12.44 17.22
CA CYS A 59 -37.44 11.85 18.55
C CYS A 59 -36.12 11.08 18.71
N ILE A 60 -35.41 11.40 19.80
CA ILE A 60 -34.24 10.67 20.27
C ILE A 60 -34.76 9.50 21.11
N PRO A 61 -34.54 8.23 20.71
CA PRO A 61 -35.00 7.09 21.50
C PRO A 61 -34.36 7.09 22.90
N PRO A 62 -35.11 6.80 23.98
CA PRO A 62 -34.54 6.77 25.33
C PRO A 62 -33.45 5.70 25.46
N ASP A 63 -33.61 4.56 24.79
CA ASP A 63 -32.62 3.47 24.76
C ASP A 63 -31.27 3.93 24.16
N LEU A 64 -31.31 4.85 23.19
CA LEU A 64 -30.11 5.44 22.60
C LEU A 64 -29.36 6.30 23.65
N ALA A 65 -30.09 7.13 24.39
CA ALA A 65 -29.51 7.95 25.45
C ALA A 65 -28.90 7.10 26.57
N VAL A 66 -29.61 6.07 27.03
CA VAL A 66 -29.10 5.11 28.03
C VAL A 66 -27.85 4.39 27.53
N THR A 67 -27.84 3.94 26.28
CA THR A 67 -26.65 3.29 25.69
C THR A 67 -25.45 4.23 25.72
N ILE A 68 -25.61 5.49 25.30
CA ILE A 68 -24.51 6.45 25.23
C ILE A 68 -24.05 6.90 26.63
N LEU A 69 -24.97 7.13 27.56
CA LEU A 69 -24.68 7.71 28.87
C LEU A 69 -24.23 6.67 29.90
N ASP A 70 -24.83 5.47 29.90
CA ASP A 70 -24.64 4.50 30.99
C ASP A 70 -23.71 3.34 30.64
N THR A 71 -23.44 3.10 29.34
CA THR A 71 -22.57 1.98 28.92
C THR A 71 -21.18 2.44 28.48
N ASN A 72 -20.25 1.48 28.41
CA ASN A 72 -18.92 1.67 27.83
C ASN A 72 -18.92 1.35 26.33
N VAL A 73 -18.03 2.02 25.59
CA VAL A 73 -17.90 1.85 24.14
C VAL A 73 -17.59 0.40 23.79
N SER A 74 -18.44 -0.19 22.97
CA SER A 74 -18.42 -1.60 22.56
C SER A 74 -19.17 -1.76 21.23
N GLU A 75 -19.32 -2.97 20.72
CA GLU A 75 -20.04 -3.25 19.46
C GLU A 75 -21.42 -2.60 19.31
N PRO A 76 -22.31 -2.60 20.33
CA PRO A 76 -23.63 -1.95 20.22
C PRO A 76 -23.55 -0.43 20.02
N TRP A 77 -22.41 0.21 20.28
CA TRP A 77 -22.23 1.64 20.00
C TRP A 77 -22.21 1.95 18.51
N ILE A 78 -21.82 1.01 17.64
CA ILE A 78 -21.74 1.23 16.20
C ILE A 78 -23.11 1.63 15.62
N PRO A 79 -24.18 0.82 15.80
CA PRO A 79 -25.51 1.22 15.34
C PRO A 79 -26.09 2.39 16.14
N ALA A 80 -25.80 2.50 17.43
CA ALA A 80 -26.30 3.60 18.27
C ALA A 80 -25.80 4.97 17.77
N VAL A 81 -24.51 5.09 17.49
CA VAL A 81 -23.90 6.33 16.98
C VAL A 81 -24.40 6.68 15.58
N ALA A 82 -24.65 5.69 14.72
CA ALA A 82 -25.28 5.92 13.42
C ALA A 82 -26.69 6.52 13.56
N ILE A 83 -27.50 6.01 14.50
CA ILE A 83 -28.83 6.57 14.78
C ILE A 83 -28.70 8.00 15.33
N LEU A 84 -27.74 8.26 16.24
CA LEU A 84 -27.49 9.61 16.76
C LEU A 84 -27.12 10.59 15.64
N GLU A 85 -26.23 10.19 14.72
CA GLU A 85 -25.82 10.99 13.56
C GLU A 85 -27.02 11.34 12.67
N ASP A 86 -27.86 10.36 12.33
CA ASP A 86 -29.11 10.59 11.57
C ASP A 86 -30.02 11.60 12.27
N ARG A 87 -30.13 11.54 13.61
CA ARG A 87 -30.96 12.47 14.39
C ARG A 87 -30.38 13.88 14.44
N ILE A 88 -29.06 14.03 14.60
CA ILE A 88 -28.40 15.35 14.55
C ILE A 88 -28.66 16.01 13.19
N ILE A 89 -28.45 15.27 12.10
CA ILE A 89 -28.68 15.78 10.74
C ILE A 89 -30.15 16.18 10.53
N ALA A 90 -31.10 15.38 11.03
CA ALA A 90 -32.53 15.67 10.94
C ALA A 90 -32.94 16.93 11.72
N LEU A 91 -32.36 17.13 12.91
CA LEU A 91 -32.59 18.31 13.75
C LEU A 91 -32.01 19.58 13.11
N GLU A 92 -30.78 19.52 12.58
CA GLU A 92 -30.16 20.64 11.87
C GLU A 92 -30.97 21.10 10.66
N ALA A 93 -31.54 20.14 9.91
CA ALA A 93 -32.37 20.45 8.74
C ALA A 93 -33.68 21.17 9.10
N ARG A 94 -34.12 21.14 10.37
CA ARG A 94 -35.43 21.64 10.83
C ARG A 94 -35.33 22.64 11.99
N SER A 95 -34.24 23.41 12.04
CA SER A 95 -33.93 24.40 13.08
C SER A 95 -34.99 25.50 13.33
N ARG A 96 -35.96 25.67 12.41
CA ARG A 96 -37.06 26.65 12.55
C ARG A 96 -38.18 26.18 13.50
N VAL A 97 -38.25 24.89 13.82
CA VAL A 97 -39.30 24.33 14.70
C VAL A 97 -38.86 24.41 16.17
N ARG A 98 -39.73 24.89 17.06
CA ARG A 98 -39.42 25.01 18.50
C ARG A 98 -38.98 23.68 19.14
N ALA A 99 -39.72 22.60 18.90
CA ALA A 99 -39.35 21.27 19.38
C ALA A 99 -37.99 20.79 18.85
N SER A 100 -37.59 21.22 17.65
CA SER A 100 -36.26 20.92 17.10
C SER A 100 -35.15 21.66 17.84
N LYS A 101 -35.41 22.88 18.34
CA LYS A 101 -34.44 23.63 19.14
C LYS A 101 -34.24 23.00 20.51
N ASP A 102 -35.34 22.65 21.18
CA ASP A 102 -35.30 22.01 22.50
C ASP A 102 -34.59 20.64 22.44
N LEU A 103 -34.86 19.85 21.38
CA LEU A 103 -34.19 18.57 21.16
C LEU A 103 -32.75 18.72 20.65
N SER A 104 -32.40 19.85 20.01
CA SER A 104 -31.04 20.11 19.54
C SER A 104 -30.06 20.25 20.71
N GLU A 105 -30.48 20.86 21.82
CA GLU A 105 -29.64 20.96 23.01
C GLU A 105 -29.34 19.58 23.62
N ALA A 106 -30.36 18.72 23.70
CA ALA A 106 -30.21 17.34 24.16
C ALA A 106 -29.33 16.50 23.21
N ALA A 107 -29.53 16.65 21.90
CA ALA A 107 -28.70 15.97 20.89
C ALA A 107 -27.23 16.42 20.95
N GLU A 108 -26.98 17.72 21.15
CA GLU A 108 -25.64 18.27 21.34
C GLU A 108 -24.98 17.74 22.61
N ALA A 109 -25.70 17.65 23.72
CA ALA A 109 -25.19 17.05 24.95
C ALA A 109 -24.81 15.57 24.74
N LEU A 110 -25.65 14.80 24.05
CA LEU A 110 -25.36 13.40 23.69
C LEU A 110 -24.17 13.29 22.72
N ARG A 111 -24.03 14.21 21.76
CA ARG A 111 -22.89 14.29 20.84
C ARG A 111 -21.58 14.50 21.61
N ILE A 112 -21.56 15.45 22.57
CA ILE A 112 -20.38 15.73 23.40
C ILE A 112 -20.04 14.52 24.28
N ALA A 113 -21.03 13.92 24.93
CA ALA A 113 -20.84 12.73 25.78
C ALA A 113 -20.31 11.54 24.97
N ALA A 114 -20.91 11.27 23.80
CA ALA A 114 -20.46 10.23 22.89
C ALA A 114 -19.02 10.49 22.42
N ALA A 115 -18.71 11.72 21.98
CA ALA A 115 -17.37 12.07 21.53
C ALA A 115 -16.31 11.89 22.62
N GLY A 116 -16.59 12.29 23.86
CA GLY A 116 -15.70 12.11 25.00
C GLY A 116 -15.43 10.63 25.32
N LYS A 117 -16.47 9.78 25.31
CA LYS A 117 -16.33 8.34 25.56
C LYS A 117 -15.60 7.61 24.44
N ILE A 118 -15.93 7.90 23.18
CA ILE A 118 -15.26 7.32 22.00
C ILE A 118 -13.77 7.72 21.99
N ARG A 119 -13.45 8.97 22.33
CA ARG A 119 -12.06 9.42 22.55
C ARG A 119 -11.35 8.59 23.60
N GLY A 120 -11.95 8.43 24.78
CA GLY A 120 -11.37 7.64 25.86
C GLY A 120 -11.11 6.18 25.46
N PHE A 121 -12.06 5.57 24.74
CA PHE A 121 -11.93 4.22 24.19
C PHE A 121 -10.74 4.12 23.24
N PHE A 122 -10.67 4.97 22.21
CA PHE A 122 -9.59 4.93 21.24
C PHE A 122 -8.21 5.22 21.85
N LEU A 123 -8.12 6.18 22.78
CA LEU A 123 -6.87 6.43 23.51
C LEU A 123 -6.46 5.23 24.38
N GLY A 124 -7.41 4.53 24.98
CA GLY A 124 -7.18 3.29 25.70
C GLY A 124 -6.59 2.18 24.82
N LEU A 125 -7.05 2.06 23.57
CA LEU A 125 -6.52 1.10 22.60
C LEU A 125 -5.05 1.38 22.21
N LEU A 126 -4.56 2.61 22.38
CA LEU A 126 -3.16 2.95 22.12
C LEU A 126 -2.22 2.55 23.27
N GLN A 127 -2.75 2.28 24.46
CA GLN A 127 -1.91 2.02 25.63
C GLN A 127 -0.97 0.80 25.44
N PRO A 128 -1.42 -0.36 24.92
CA PRO A 128 -0.54 -1.51 24.71
C PRO A 128 0.60 -1.23 23.71
N ILE A 129 0.33 -0.40 22.69
CA ILE A 129 1.31 -0.02 21.65
C ILE A 129 2.41 0.87 22.27
N ARG A 130 2.05 1.73 23.22
CA ARG A 130 2.99 2.62 23.92
C ARG A 130 3.86 1.90 24.95
N THR A 131 3.32 0.87 25.61
CA THR A 131 3.99 0.21 26.74
C THR A 131 4.82 -1.00 26.32
N SER A 132 4.41 -1.73 25.29
CA SER A 132 5.10 -2.96 24.90
C SER A 132 5.35 -3.05 23.40
N ILE A 133 6.59 -3.36 23.06
CA ILE A 133 7.01 -3.64 21.69
C ILE A 133 6.66 -5.05 21.22
N SER A 134 6.29 -5.95 22.14
CA SER A 134 5.79 -7.28 21.78
C SER A 134 4.33 -7.26 21.32
N THR A 135 3.66 -6.11 21.44
CA THR A 135 2.31 -5.91 20.97
C THR A 135 2.28 -6.04 19.46
N ASN A 136 1.45 -6.94 18.93
CA ASN A 136 1.27 -7.06 17.49
C ASN A 136 0.42 -5.90 16.95
N MET A 137 1.11 -4.85 16.48
CA MET A 137 0.48 -3.64 15.92
C MET A 137 -0.51 -3.97 14.81
N HIS A 138 -0.13 -4.86 13.89
CA HIS A 138 -0.96 -5.23 12.74
C HIS A 138 -2.28 -5.89 13.15
N VAL A 139 -2.26 -6.78 14.14
CA VAL A 139 -3.48 -7.41 14.67
C VAL A 139 -4.39 -6.38 15.33
N LEU A 140 -3.84 -5.46 16.13
CA LEU A 140 -4.63 -4.38 16.73
C LEU A 140 -5.28 -3.50 15.65
N GLN A 141 -4.51 -3.09 14.64
CA GLN A 141 -4.99 -2.30 13.52
C GLN A 141 -6.14 -2.99 12.77
N THR A 142 -5.91 -4.23 12.33
CA THR A 142 -6.85 -4.96 11.46
C THR A 142 -8.07 -5.49 12.20
N SER A 143 -7.89 -6.04 13.39
CA SER A 143 -8.96 -6.75 14.11
C SER A 143 -9.73 -5.86 15.09
N VAL A 144 -9.10 -4.78 15.59
CA VAL A 144 -9.71 -3.90 16.59
C VAL A 144 -10.04 -2.53 16.00
N PHE A 145 -9.05 -1.77 15.54
CA PHE A 145 -9.29 -0.39 15.07
C PHE A 145 -10.26 -0.34 13.89
N LEU A 146 -10.04 -1.15 12.84
CA LEU A 146 -10.90 -1.13 11.66
C LEU A 146 -12.36 -1.48 11.96
N LYS A 147 -12.62 -2.37 12.93
CA LYS A 147 -13.98 -2.72 13.37
C LYS A 147 -14.75 -1.50 13.87
N TYR A 148 -14.08 -0.60 14.58
CA TYR A 148 -14.67 0.61 15.16
C TYR A 148 -14.50 1.86 14.28
N ARG A 149 -14.06 1.70 13.02
CA ARG A 149 -13.95 2.81 12.04
C ARG A 149 -15.22 3.67 11.94
N PRO A 150 -16.45 3.14 11.94
CA PRO A 150 -17.66 3.99 11.90
C PRO A 150 -17.76 4.99 13.05
N LEU A 151 -17.29 4.62 14.26
CA LEU A 151 -17.24 5.54 15.40
C LEU A 151 -16.23 6.67 15.18
N PHE A 152 -15.12 6.38 14.51
CA PHE A 152 -14.14 7.39 14.14
C PHE A 152 -14.67 8.32 13.04
N ALA A 153 -15.41 7.81 12.05
CA ALA A 153 -16.06 8.62 11.02
C ALA A 153 -17.08 9.61 11.62
N PHE A 154 -17.84 9.18 12.64
CA PHE A 154 -18.69 10.08 13.41
C PHE A 154 -17.89 11.21 14.08
N LEU A 155 -16.76 10.90 14.71
CA LEU A 155 -15.88 11.92 15.29
C LEU A 155 -15.34 12.88 14.23
N GLN A 156 -14.97 12.40 13.03
CA GLN A 156 -14.46 13.26 11.95
C GLN A 156 -15.47 14.34 11.56
N ARG A 157 -16.76 13.99 11.48
CA ARG A 157 -17.83 14.91 11.06
C ARG A 157 -18.32 15.82 12.19
N HIS A 158 -18.47 15.26 13.39
CA HIS A 158 -19.16 15.93 14.49
C HIS A 158 -18.23 16.44 15.59
N ALA A 159 -16.95 16.03 15.63
CA ALA A 159 -15.97 16.43 16.64
C ALA A 159 -14.53 16.46 16.07
N PRO A 160 -14.22 17.38 15.13
CA PRO A 160 -12.93 17.40 14.44
C PRO A 160 -11.73 17.64 15.37
N SER A 161 -11.90 18.40 16.46
CA SER A 161 -10.85 18.61 17.47
C SER A 161 -10.43 17.31 18.16
N VAL A 162 -11.41 16.49 18.55
CA VAL A 162 -11.18 15.17 19.17
C VAL A 162 -10.50 14.21 18.19
N THR A 163 -10.89 14.27 16.92
CA THR A 163 -10.28 13.49 15.84
C THR A 163 -8.79 13.82 15.69
N GLN A 164 -8.45 15.12 15.61
CA GLN A 164 -7.05 15.57 15.50
C GLN A 164 -6.23 15.14 16.71
N GLU A 165 -6.80 15.22 17.91
CA GLU A 165 -6.14 14.78 19.13
C GLU A 165 -5.83 13.27 19.09
N PHE A 166 -6.82 12.44 18.74
CA PHE A 166 -6.59 11.01 18.60
C PHE A 166 -5.56 10.70 17.51
N GLN A 167 -5.64 11.38 16.37
CA GLN A 167 -4.71 11.20 15.27
C GLN A 167 -3.27 11.51 15.69
N HIS A 168 -3.03 12.65 16.34
CA HIS A 168 -1.71 12.98 16.88
C HIS A 168 -1.24 11.95 17.92
N ALA A 169 -2.15 11.52 18.79
CA ALA A 169 -1.87 10.50 19.81
C ALA A 169 -1.51 9.14 19.20
N TYR A 170 -2.15 8.76 18.09
CA TYR A 170 -1.84 7.56 17.31
C TYR A 170 -0.48 7.69 16.63
N ILE A 171 -0.22 8.79 15.92
CA ILE A 171 1.04 9.04 15.23
C ILE A 171 2.21 8.95 16.22
N ALA A 172 2.09 9.59 17.39
CA ALA A 172 3.12 9.53 18.43
C ALA A 172 3.34 8.10 18.95
N ALA A 173 2.27 7.32 19.16
CA ALA A 173 2.36 5.93 19.62
C ALA A 173 3.00 5.01 18.57
N ALA A 174 2.53 5.07 17.32
CA ALA A 174 3.03 4.28 16.21
C ALA A 174 4.50 4.63 15.89
N ARG A 175 4.84 5.93 15.88
CA ARG A 175 6.22 6.41 15.71
C ARG A 175 7.14 5.80 16.76
N LEU A 176 6.78 5.91 18.04
CA LEU A 176 7.58 5.35 19.13
C LEU A 176 7.75 3.83 19.00
N TYR A 177 6.67 3.12 18.63
CA TYR A 177 6.69 1.67 18.43
C TYR A 177 7.67 1.27 17.32
N TYR A 178 7.54 1.83 16.12
CA TYR A 178 8.41 1.49 15.00
C TYR A 178 9.85 1.97 15.23
N GLU A 179 10.04 3.18 15.75
CA GLU A 179 11.36 3.71 16.04
C GLU A 179 12.13 2.80 17.01
N THR A 180 11.48 2.40 18.11
CA THR A 180 12.09 1.51 19.10
C THR A 180 12.42 0.14 18.49
N GLY A 181 11.53 -0.38 17.65
CA GLY A 181 11.67 -1.69 17.02
C GLY A 181 12.81 -1.72 16.02
N PHE A 182 12.80 -0.81 15.06
CA PHE A 182 13.85 -0.71 14.05
C PHE A 182 15.20 -0.32 14.65
N ARG A 183 15.24 0.55 15.66
CA ARG A 183 16.49 0.86 16.38
C ARG A 183 17.10 -0.37 17.03
N ARG A 184 16.30 -1.18 17.73
CA ARG A 184 16.77 -2.42 18.37
C ARG A 184 17.20 -3.44 17.32
N TYR A 185 16.38 -3.64 16.31
CA TYR A 185 16.60 -4.65 15.28
C TYR A 185 17.81 -4.35 14.40
N ALA A 186 17.97 -3.10 13.94
CA ALA A 186 19.14 -2.66 13.20
C ALA A 186 20.44 -2.83 13.99
N ARG A 187 20.39 -2.65 15.33
CA ARG A 187 21.53 -2.91 16.20
C ARG A 187 21.88 -4.40 16.26
N SER A 188 20.90 -5.28 16.48
CA SER A 188 21.11 -6.73 16.50
C SER A 188 21.69 -7.24 15.18
N LEU A 189 21.15 -6.78 14.05
CA LEU A 189 21.71 -7.09 12.73
C LEU A 189 23.09 -6.48 12.51
N GLY A 190 23.37 -5.32 13.11
CA GLY A 190 24.70 -4.73 13.13
C GLY A 190 25.74 -5.64 13.80
N TYR A 191 25.38 -6.28 14.92
CA TYR A 191 26.24 -7.26 15.58
C TYR A 191 26.43 -8.52 14.73
N LEU A 192 25.36 -9.05 14.13
CA LEU A 192 25.44 -10.19 13.22
C LEU A 192 26.40 -9.92 12.05
N ARG A 193 26.28 -8.74 11.42
CA ARG A 193 27.15 -8.31 10.32
C ARG A 193 28.61 -8.22 10.74
N ALA A 194 28.90 -7.68 11.92
CA ALA A 194 30.27 -7.53 12.42
C ALA A 194 30.99 -8.89 12.61
N ARG A 195 30.25 -10.00 12.72
CA ARG A 195 30.80 -11.36 12.88
C ARG A 195 31.19 -12.01 11.54
N THR A 196 30.67 -11.51 10.42
CA THR A 196 30.91 -12.06 9.07
C THR A 196 31.52 -10.98 8.18
N VAL A 197 32.85 -10.85 8.23
CA VAL A 197 33.60 -9.92 7.37
C VAL A 197 34.23 -10.70 6.21
N GLU A 198 33.63 -10.58 5.03
CA GLU A 198 34.18 -11.09 3.78
C GLU A 198 35.00 -10.00 3.09
N LYS A 199 36.28 -10.28 2.80
CA LYS A 199 37.14 -9.33 2.09
C LYS A 199 36.84 -9.40 0.58
N PRO A 200 36.65 -8.26 -0.10
CA PRO A 200 36.48 -8.27 -1.55
C PRO A 200 37.77 -8.73 -2.22
N THR A 201 37.70 -9.83 -2.97
CA THR A 201 38.82 -10.34 -3.76
C THR A 201 38.71 -9.87 -5.21
N LEU A 202 39.80 -9.34 -5.76
CA LEU A 202 39.88 -9.02 -7.18
C LEU A 202 40.18 -10.28 -7.99
N ILE A 203 39.62 -10.37 -9.18
CA ILE A 203 39.72 -11.55 -10.04
C ILE A 203 41.18 -11.80 -10.45
N GLY A 204 41.95 -10.73 -10.70
CA GLY A 204 43.36 -10.80 -11.09
C GLY A 204 44.36 -10.98 -9.93
N THR A 205 43.93 -10.94 -8.65
CA THR A 205 44.84 -11.10 -7.50
C THR A 205 45.00 -12.57 -7.12
N LEU A 206 46.19 -13.13 -7.28
CA LEU A 206 46.44 -14.56 -7.00
C LEU A 206 46.50 -14.85 -5.49
N PRO A 207 45.97 -16.01 -5.03
CA PRO A 207 46.12 -16.45 -3.64
C PRO A 207 47.61 -16.59 -3.29
N SER A 208 48.01 -16.13 -2.10
CA SER A 208 49.38 -16.29 -1.58
C SER A 208 49.79 -17.76 -1.48
N ASP A 209 48.82 -18.63 -1.17
CA ASP A 209 49.03 -20.03 -0.84
C ASP A 209 48.81 -20.96 -2.05
N GLY A 210 48.42 -20.40 -3.20
CA GLY A 210 48.17 -21.14 -4.44
C GLY A 210 46.94 -22.06 -4.44
N VAL A 211 46.19 -22.11 -3.35
CA VAL A 211 44.94 -22.89 -3.25
C VAL A 211 43.82 -22.18 -4.02
N PRO A 212 43.08 -22.87 -4.90
CA PRO A 212 41.92 -22.28 -5.56
C PRO A 212 40.83 -21.87 -4.57
N ASP A 213 40.24 -20.70 -4.79
CA ASP A 213 39.11 -20.26 -3.98
C ASP A 213 37.96 -21.27 -4.08
N PRO A 214 37.26 -21.55 -2.97
CA PRO A 214 36.05 -22.35 -3.01
C PRO A 214 35.02 -21.68 -3.94
N PRO A 215 34.26 -22.46 -4.73
CA PRO A 215 33.18 -21.91 -5.54
C PRO A 215 32.16 -21.20 -4.65
N PRO A 216 31.59 -20.05 -5.08
CA PRO A 216 30.64 -19.33 -4.26
C PRO A 216 29.40 -20.19 -4.00
N PRO A 217 28.87 -20.21 -2.77
CA PRO A 217 27.68 -20.97 -2.45
C PRO A 217 26.50 -20.48 -3.28
N THR A 218 26.02 -21.35 -4.18
CA THR A 218 24.91 -21.04 -5.09
C THR A 218 23.62 -20.69 -4.32
N ASP A 219 23.44 -21.25 -3.13
CA ASP A 219 22.27 -21.03 -2.29
C ASP A 219 22.16 -19.59 -1.77
N ARG A 220 23.28 -18.87 -1.68
CA ARG A 220 23.28 -17.45 -1.26
C ARG A 220 22.58 -16.53 -2.26
N LEU A 221 22.51 -16.92 -3.53
CA LEU A 221 21.80 -16.13 -4.54
C LEU A 221 20.28 -16.09 -4.28
N GLN A 222 19.74 -17.03 -3.50
CA GLN A 222 18.32 -17.04 -3.14
C GLN A 222 17.93 -15.83 -2.27
N TYR A 223 18.88 -15.20 -1.57
CA TYR A 223 18.63 -13.98 -0.79
C TYR A 223 18.15 -12.80 -1.66
N ALA A 224 18.35 -12.84 -2.97
CA ALA A 224 17.81 -11.84 -3.91
C ALA A 224 16.29 -11.91 -4.11
N LYS A 225 15.65 -13.08 -3.88
CA LYS A 225 14.23 -13.31 -4.18
C LYS A 225 13.36 -13.08 -2.95
N ILE A 226 12.19 -12.46 -3.07
CA ILE A 226 11.27 -12.28 -1.92
C ILE A 226 10.93 -13.63 -1.27
N GLU A 227 10.65 -14.66 -2.06
CA GLU A 227 10.34 -16.04 -1.60
C GLU A 227 11.56 -16.87 -1.18
N GLY A 228 12.75 -16.25 -1.08
CA GLY A 228 13.96 -16.89 -0.62
C GLY A 228 13.98 -17.17 0.90
N PRO A 229 15.17 -17.35 1.50
CA PRO A 229 15.32 -17.64 2.92
C PRO A 229 14.58 -16.64 3.83
N GLY A 230 14.14 -17.11 4.98
CA GLY A 230 13.42 -16.29 5.96
C GLY A 230 14.24 -15.13 6.52
N VAL A 231 13.55 -14.22 7.20
CA VAL A 231 14.15 -13.10 7.94
C VAL A 231 14.83 -13.61 9.20
N THR A 232 16.00 -13.06 9.51
CA THR A 232 16.74 -13.34 10.74
C THR A 232 16.08 -12.64 11.93
N LEU A 233 15.54 -13.42 12.86
CA LEU A 233 14.90 -12.87 14.05
C LEU A 233 15.93 -12.24 14.99
N ALA A 234 15.52 -11.20 15.74
CA ALA A 234 16.43 -10.44 16.60
C ALA A 234 17.19 -11.32 17.62
N TYR A 235 16.52 -12.31 18.24
CA TYR A 235 17.16 -13.22 19.19
C TYR A 235 18.20 -14.14 18.52
N ILE A 236 17.99 -14.50 17.24
CA ILE A 236 18.93 -15.29 16.45
C ILE A 236 20.14 -14.44 16.07
N ALA A 237 19.92 -13.17 15.74
CA ALA A 237 20.99 -12.21 15.49
C ALA A 237 21.82 -11.93 16.74
N ASP A 238 21.22 -11.94 17.93
CA ASP A 238 21.93 -11.72 19.19
C ASP A 238 22.85 -12.90 19.59
N ASP A 239 22.55 -14.14 19.18
CA ASP A 239 23.39 -15.31 19.47
C ASP A 239 24.78 -15.20 18.82
N ALA A 240 25.82 -15.10 19.66
CA ALA A 240 27.22 -14.96 19.25
C ALA A 240 27.72 -16.11 18.35
N LYS A 241 27.09 -17.28 18.40
CA LYS A 241 27.47 -18.44 17.57
C LYS A 241 26.91 -18.35 16.16
N ASN A 242 25.83 -17.59 15.95
CA ASN A 242 25.21 -17.49 14.65
C ASN A 242 26.01 -16.53 13.74
N LYS A 243 26.30 -17.02 12.54
CA LYS A 243 27.00 -16.27 11.49
C LYS A 243 26.19 -16.39 10.21
N GLU A 244 25.83 -15.24 9.67
CA GLU A 244 25.09 -15.15 8.42
C GLU A 244 25.81 -14.24 7.45
N PRO A 245 25.64 -14.46 6.14
CA PRO A 245 26.26 -13.62 5.13
C PRO A 245 25.65 -12.20 5.15
N PRO A 246 26.39 -11.18 4.71
CA PRO A 246 25.95 -9.79 4.79
C PRO A 246 24.62 -9.53 4.04
N GLU A 247 24.36 -10.22 2.92
CA GLU A 247 23.10 -10.12 2.18
C GLU A 247 21.89 -10.67 2.95
N ALA A 248 22.08 -11.60 3.88
CA ALA A 248 21.00 -12.10 4.74
C ALA A 248 20.56 -11.02 5.75
N ALA A 249 21.52 -10.29 6.34
CA ALA A 249 21.22 -9.18 7.24
C ALA A 249 20.55 -8.00 6.50
N PHE A 250 21.05 -7.67 5.30
CA PHE A 250 20.42 -6.66 4.42
C PHE A 250 18.98 -7.04 4.07
N ARG A 251 18.77 -8.30 3.68
CA ARG A 251 17.44 -8.84 3.39
C ARG A 251 16.50 -8.73 4.57
N SER A 252 17.00 -9.09 5.74
CA SER A 252 16.24 -9.11 6.97
C SER A 252 15.74 -7.71 7.36
N VAL A 253 16.54 -6.66 7.15
CA VAL A 253 16.06 -5.27 7.30
C VAL A 253 15.01 -4.92 6.25
N LEU A 254 15.26 -5.19 4.97
CA LEU A 254 14.36 -4.75 3.90
C LEU A 254 12.98 -5.42 3.94
N LEU A 255 12.92 -6.73 4.24
CA LEU A 255 11.63 -7.44 4.30
C LEU A 255 10.80 -7.01 5.53
N VAL A 256 11.44 -6.86 6.68
CA VAL A 256 10.76 -6.34 7.88
C VAL A 256 10.28 -4.91 7.64
N LEU A 257 11.09 -4.08 6.97
CA LEU A 257 10.69 -2.75 6.58
C LEU A 257 9.48 -2.79 5.63
N LEU A 258 9.54 -3.59 4.56
CA LEU A 258 8.48 -3.72 3.58
C LEU A 258 7.13 -4.07 4.24
N ASP A 259 7.09 -5.13 5.05
CA ASP A 259 5.84 -5.60 5.64
C ASP A 259 5.26 -4.59 6.63
N ASN A 260 6.07 -4.02 7.53
CA ASN A 260 5.59 -3.04 8.51
C ASN A 260 5.19 -1.71 7.84
N ALA A 261 6.01 -1.20 6.92
CA ALA A 261 5.74 0.03 6.19
C ALA A 261 4.44 -0.04 5.38
N THR A 262 4.25 -1.13 4.65
CA THR A 262 3.08 -1.30 3.77
C THR A 262 1.82 -1.61 4.57
N ALA A 263 1.92 -2.39 5.65
CA ALA A 263 0.80 -2.60 6.58
C ALA A 263 0.36 -1.28 7.24
N GLU A 264 1.32 -0.46 7.71
CA GLU A 264 1.02 0.85 8.29
C GLU A 264 0.37 1.78 7.26
N TYR A 265 0.89 1.82 6.03
CA TYR A 265 0.33 2.64 4.96
C TYR A 265 -1.11 2.23 4.63
N ALA A 266 -1.37 0.93 4.52
CA ALA A 266 -2.71 0.39 4.28
C ALA A 266 -3.66 0.74 5.44
N PHE A 267 -3.20 0.64 6.69
CA PHE A 267 -4.00 1.02 7.85
C PHE A 267 -4.33 2.53 7.85
N ILE A 268 -3.34 3.41 7.66
CA ILE A 268 -3.57 4.86 7.66
C ILE A 268 -4.52 5.25 6.52
N SER A 269 -4.29 4.70 5.33
CA SER A 269 -5.14 4.89 4.14
C SER A 269 -6.56 4.38 4.37
N GLY A 270 -6.73 3.32 5.17
CA GLY A 270 -8.03 2.72 5.46
C GLY A 270 -8.76 3.37 6.64
N PHE A 271 -8.05 3.84 7.67
CA PHE A 271 -8.62 4.32 8.93
C PHE A 271 -8.73 5.85 9.00
N PHE A 272 -7.72 6.60 8.55
CA PHE A 272 -7.72 8.07 8.60
C PHE A 272 -8.33 8.73 7.36
N ARG A 273 -8.76 7.93 6.38
CA ARG A 273 -9.48 8.42 5.20
C ARG A 273 -10.70 9.26 5.59
N GLN A 274 -10.80 10.47 5.06
CA GLN A 274 -11.99 11.30 5.24
C GLN A 274 -13.16 10.68 4.47
N GLU A 275 -14.23 10.37 5.18
CA GLU A 275 -15.44 9.87 4.53
C GLU A 275 -16.30 11.06 4.07
N PRO A 276 -16.79 11.07 2.81
CA PRO A 276 -17.71 12.10 2.36
C PRO A 276 -18.94 12.14 3.28
N ASN A 277 -19.50 13.34 3.49
CA ASN A 277 -20.75 13.46 4.25
C ASN A 277 -21.83 12.58 3.61
N PRO A 278 -22.58 11.80 4.40
CA PRO A 278 -23.66 10.98 3.87
C PRO A 278 -24.60 11.86 3.02
N PRO A 279 -25.09 11.37 1.87
CA PRO A 279 -25.98 12.14 1.02
C PRO A 279 -27.20 12.53 1.86
N ARG A 280 -27.42 13.84 2.04
CA ARG A 280 -28.64 14.35 2.66
C ARG A 280 -29.81 13.75 1.90
N ARG A 281 -30.58 12.85 2.53
CA ARG A 281 -31.79 12.31 1.92
C ARG A 281 -32.61 13.50 1.42
N PRO A 282 -33.02 13.56 0.15
CA PRO A 282 -33.86 14.66 -0.32
C PRO A 282 -35.09 14.65 0.58
N SER A 283 -35.24 15.72 1.36
CA SER A 283 -36.47 15.97 2.08
C SER A 283 -37.59 15.77 1.07
N GLY A 284 -38.48 14.83 1.37
CA GLY A 284 -39.55 14.44 0.44
C GLY A 284 -40.20 15.71 -0.12
N ARG A 285 -40.36 15.74 -1.46
CA ARG A 285 -41.14 16.69 -2.25
C ARG A 285 -41.78 17.78 -1.40
N LYS A 286 -41.34 19.04 -1.56
CA LYS A 286 -42.13 20.20 -1.14
C LYS A 286 -43.56 20.00 -1.63
N VAL A 287 -44.46 19.57 -0.75
CA VAL A 287 -45.89 19.74 -0.95
C VAL A 287 -46.11 21.21 -0.68
N SER A 288 -46.05 22.01 -1.74
CA SER A 288 -46.54 23.38 -1.71
C SER A 288 -47.94 23.37 -1.11
N GLY A 289 -48.17 24.23 -0.13
CA GLY A 289 -49.51 24.56 0.35
C GLY A 289 -49.80 24.14 1.79
N ILE A 290 -49.05 24.64 2.76
CA ILE A 290 -49.63 25.15 4.02
C ILE A 290 -48.85 26.42 4.37
N ILE A 291 -49.32 27.55 3.87
CA ILE A 291 -48.98 28.88 4.38
C ILE A 291 -49.93 29.07 5.57
N PHE A 292 -49.40 29.16 6.79
CA PHE A 292 -50.08 29.88 7.86
C PHE A 292 -49.75 31.35 7.60
N GLU A 293 -50.71 32.07 7.02
CA GLU A 293 -50.63 33.49 6.74
C GLU A 293 -51.24 34.21 7.96
N ASP A 294 -50.41 34.96 8.69
CA ASP A 294 -50.88 36.01 9.60
C ASP A 294 -51.45 37.16 8.75
N PRO A 295 -52.57 37.79 9.15
CA PRO A 295 -53.15 38.90 8.40
C PRO A 295 -52.48 40.24 8.72
N GLU A 296 -52.51 41.13 7.71
CA GLU A 296 -52.25 42.58 7.71
C GLU A 296 -50.88 43.05 7.19
N GLU A 297 -50.83 43.57 5.95
CA GLU A 297 -51.06 45.00 5.64
C GLU A 297 -51.00 45.24 4.11
N HIS A 298 -51.94 46.04 3.62
CA HIS A 298 -52.02 46.48 2.24
C HIS A 298 -50.93 47.50 1.89
N SER A 299 -50.33 47.36 0.70
CA SER A 299 -50.11 48.53 -0.16
C SER A 299 -50.07 48.11 -1.63
N GLU A 300 -50.98 48.71 -2.39
CA GLU A 300 -51.02 48.70 -3.84
C GLU A 300 -49.79 49.41 -4.41
N ASN A 301 -49.22 48.86 -5.48
CA ASN A 301 -48.78 49.67 -6.62
C ASN A 301 -48.60 48.79 -7.85
N GLY A 302 -49.32 49.19 -8.90
CA GLY A 302 -49.35 48.54 -10.20
C GLY A 302 -48.06 48.73 -11.00
N GLY A 303 -47.88 47.84 -11.97
CA GLY A 303 -46.78 47.90 -12.92
C GLY A 303 -46.76 46.66 -13.80
N ASP A 304 -47.58 46.70 -14.86
CA ASP A 304 -47.51 45.77 -15.99
C ASP A 304 -46.08 45.70 -16.54
N SER A 305 -45.45 44.53 -16.43
CA SER A 305 -44.34 44.16 -17.30
C SER A 305 -44.22 42.64 -17.36
N VAL A 306 -44.53 42.10 -18.54
CA VAL A 306 -44.30 40.71 -18.91
C VAL A 306 -42.78 40.48 -19.02
N PRO A 307 -42.16 39.54 -18.29
CA PRO A 307 -40.84 39.06 -18.65
C PRO A 307 -40.97 37.82 -19.54
N ILE A 308 -40.45 37.96 -20.75
CA ILE A 308 -40.16 36.92 -21.72
C ILE A 308 -39.47 35.73 -21.03
N SER A 309 -39.99 34.53 -21.28
CA SER A 309 -39.39 33.25 -20.89
C SER A 309 -37.92 33.20 -21.32
N ARG A 310 -37.00 33.26 -20.35
CA ARG A 310 -35.64 32.76 -20.52
C ARG A 310 -35.72 31.24 -20.45
N THR A 311 -35.61 30.61 -21.62
CA THR A 311 -35.31 29.18 -21.73
C THR A 311 -34.07 28.89 -20.90
N ALA A 312 -34.23 28.08 -19.85
CA ALA A 312 -33.13 27.57 -19.06
C ALA A 312 -32.24 26.72 -19.98
N SER A 313 -31.06 27.24 -20.32
CA SER A 313 -29.99 26.44 -20.89
C SER A 313 -29.59 25.42 -19.83
N VAL A 314 -29.99 24.17 -20.04
CA VAL A 314 -29.46 23.03 -19.29
C VAL A 314 -27.97 22.95 -19.61
N SER A 315 -27.15 23.51 -18.72
CA SER A 315 -25.71 23.36 -18.79
C SER A 315 -25.40 21.90 -18.48
N ILE A 316 -25.06 21.14 -19.51
CA ILE A 316 -24.48 19.80 -19.33
C ILE A 316 -23.20 20.01 -18.51
N PRO A 317 -23.02 19.36 -17.33
CA PRO A 317 -21.80 19.53 -16.56
C PRO A 317 -20.63 19.05 -17.42
N ASP A 318 -19.65 19.93 -17.61
CA ASP A 318 -18.44 19.65 -18.37
C ASP A 318 -17.68 18.51 -17.69
N GLY A 319 -17.81 17.28 -18.20
CA GLY A 319 -17.34 16.06 -17.55
C GLY A 319 -15.84 16.07 -17.28
N ASP A 320 -15.08 16.85 -18.05
CA ASP A 320 -13.64 17.02 -17.88
C ASP A 320 -13.28 17.91 -16.69
N ALA A 321 -14.10 18.92 -16.35
CA ALA A 321 -13.90 19.74 -15.16
C ALA A 321 -14.15 18.92 -13.87
N ALA A 322 -15.20 18.10 -13.86
CA ALA A 322 -15.51 17.21 -12.75
C ALA A 322 -14.42 16.13 -12.56
N ARG A 323 -13.92 15.54 -13.65
CA ARG A 323 -12.79 14.58 -13.61
C ARG A 323 -11.50 15.21 -13.08
N ARG A 324 -11.16 16.43 -13.51
CA ARG A 324 -9.98 17.14 -13.01
C ARG A 324 -10.10 17.47 -11.51
N SER A 325 -11.27 17.91 -11.07
CA SER A 325 -11.53 18.17 -9.64
C SER A 325 -11.40 16.90 -8.79
N ALA A 326 -11.97 15.78 -9.25
CA ALA A 326 -11.84 14.49 -8.57
C ALA A 326 -10.39 14.00 -8.50
N ASN A 327 -9.62 14.14 -9.59
CA ASN A 327 -8.21 13.78 -9.60
C ASN A 327 -7.36 14.64 -8.66
N ASN A 328 -7.65 15.94 -8.57
CA ASN A 328 -6.95 16.83 -7.64
C ASN A 328 -7.26 16.47 -6.18
N ALA A 329 -8.52 16.21 -5.84
CA ALA A 329 -8.90 15.77 -4.50
C ALA A 329 -8.24 14.43 -4.11
N ALA A 330 -8.17 13.47 -5.03
CA ALA A 330 -7.48 12.20 -4.80
C ALA A 330 -5.97 12.39 -4.58
N LYS A 331 -5.35 13.35 -5.28
CA LYS A 331 -3.94 13.69 -5.11
C LYS A 331 -3.67 14.36 -3.76
N GLU A 332 -4.53 15.27 -3.33
CA GLU A 332 -4.46 15.92 -2.02
C GLU A 332 -4.65 14.90 -0.88
N GLU A 333 -5.62 14.00 -1.01
CA GLU A 333 -5.84 12.89 -0.07
C GLU A 333 -4.58 12.01 0.03
N ARG A 334 -3.99 11.62 -1.10
CA ARG A 334 -2.75 10.83 -1.11
C ARG A 334 -1.59 11.57 -0.44
N ALA A 335 -1.41 12.86 -0.74
CA ALA A 335 -0.35 13.67 -0.13
C ALA A 335 -0.52 13.81 1.39
N TYR A 336 -1.77 13.92 1.86
CA TYR A 336 -2.09 13.94 3.29
C TYR A 336 -1.70 12.61 3.96
N ILE A 337 -2.13 11.48 3.41
CA ILE A 337 -1.81 10.14 3.93
C ILE A 337 -0.29 9.89 3.92
N ASP A 338 0.39 10.25 2.83
CA ASP A 338 1.85 10.18 2.73
C ASP A 338 2.54 10.99 3.84
N GLY A 339 2.01 12.18 4.15
CA GLY A 339 2.49 13.02 5.23
C GLY A 339 2.34 12.40 6.62
N LEU A 340 1.20 11.75 6.91
CA LEU A 340 0.99 11.04 8.17
C LEU A 340 1.92 9.84 8.31
N TRP A 341 2.05 9.06 7.24
CA TRP A 341 2.92 7.89 7.21
C TRP A 341 4.38 8.28 7.46
N LYS A 342 4.86 9.36 6.83
CA LYS A 342 6.23 9.88 7.05
C LYS A 342 6.47 10.28 8.50
N GLN A 343 5.52 10.97 9.14
CA GLN A 343 5.65 11.33 10.57
C GLN A 343 5.84 10.12 11.49
N ILE A 344 5.31 8.95 11.10
CA ILE A 344 5.43 7.69 11.82
C ILE A 344 6.71 6.95 11.44
N MET A 345 6.99 6.81 10.15
CA MET A 345 8.00 5.88 9.64
C MET A 345 9.37 6.49 9.37
N ASP A 346 9.50 7.82 9.25
CA ASP A 346 10.79 8.48 8.96
C ASP A 346 11.90 8.07 9.94
N PRO A 347 11.68 8.02 11.27
CA PRO A 347 12.73 7.55 12.19
C PRO A 347 13.15 6.10 11.94
N ALA A 348 12.20 5.23 11.58
CA ALA A 348 12.50 3.84 11.23
C ALA A 348 13.29 3.75 9.92
N LEU A 349 12.95 4.57 8.92
CA LEU A 349 13.68 4.68 7.66
C LEU A 349 15.11 5.16 7.89
N GLU A 350 15.33 6.14 8.79
CA GLU A 350 16.65 6.63 9.16
C GLU A 350 17.54 5.52 9.75
N TYR A 351 17.01 4.71 10.68
CA TYR A 351 17.76 3.55 11.22
C TYR A 351 18.07 2.51 10.15
N CYS A 352 17.12 2.22 9.26
CA CYS A 352 17.34 1.31 8.14
C CYS A 352 18.41 1.86 7.18
N GLN A 353 18.35 3.14 6.84
CA GLN A 353 19.33 3.81 5.98
C GLN A 353 20.73 3.80 6.60
N ALA A 354 20.83 4.10 7.90
CA ALA A 354 22.10 4.05 8.61
C ALA A 354 22.69 2.64 8.61
N PHE A 355 21.87 1.62 8.83
CA PHE A 355 22.29 0.22 8.72
C PHE A 355 22.73 -0.15 7.31
N ILE A 356 21.95 0.21 6.28
CA ILE A 356 22.27 -0.09 4.87
C ILE A 356 23.58 0.60 4.49
N LYS A 357 23.76 1.88 4.82
CA LYS A 357 25.01 2.60 4.58
C LYS A 357 26.19 1.91 5.26
N ALA A 358 26.04 1.53 6.52
CA ALA A 358 27.06 0.78 7.23
C ALA A 358 27.35 -0.57 6.55
N ALA A 359 26.34 -1.26 6.01
CA ALA A 359 26.51 -2.52 5.28
C ALA A 359 27.24 -2.37 3.93
N LEU A 360 27.19 -1.18 3.33
CA LEU A 360 27.89 -0.85 2.09
C LEU A 360 29.31 -0.29 2.32
N GLU A 361 29.71 -0.03 3.58
CA GLU A 361 31.00 0.53 3.95
C GLU A 361 31.73 -0.37 4.98
N PRO A 362 32.87 -1.02 4.62
CA PRO A 362 33.51 -1.04 3.30
C PRO A 362 32.67 -1.80 2.27
N THR A 363 32.93 -1.57 0.98
CA THR A 363 32.14 -2.19 -0.09
C THR A 363 32.13 -3.71 0.04
N PRO A 364 30.94 -4.34 0.10
CA PRO A 364 30.84 -5.80 0.19
C PRO A 364 31.35 -6.46 -1.11
N PRO A 365 31.67 -7.76 -1.07
CA PRO A 365 32.04 -8.47 -2.28
C PRO A 365 30.98 -8.33 -3.39
N LEU A 366 31.44 -8.38 -4.63
CA LEU A 366 30.65 -8.02 -5.81
C LEU A 366 29.34 -8.80 -5.98
N VAL A 367 29.36 -10.12 -5.73
CA VAL A 367 28.18 -10.99 -5.87
C VAL A 367 27.14 -10.71 -4.75
N PRO A 368 27.51 -10.66 -3.46
CA PRO A 368 26.65 -10.13 -2.40
C PRO A 368 26.04 -8.76 -2.72
N LEU A 369 26.84 -7.81 -3.23
CA LEU A 369 26.35 -6.48 -3.60
C LEU A 369 25.26 -6.56 -4.69
N LEU A 370 25.49 -7.34 -5.75
CA LEU A 370 24.49 -7.56 -6.79
C LEU A 370 23.23 -8.24 -6.24
N THR A 371 23.39 -9.19 -5.31
CA THR A 371 22.28 -9.87 -4.62
C THR A 371 21.43 -8.87 -3.83
N MET A 372 22.06 -7.94 -3.11
CA MET A 372 21.37 -6.86 -2.39
C MET A 372 20.64 -5.90 -3.34
N ILE A 373 21.26 -5.52 -4.47
CA ILE A 373 20.64 -4.69 -5.50
C ILE A 373 19.36 -5.35 -6.04
N ARG A 374 19.44 -6.64 -6.40
CA ARG A 374 18.28 -7.38 -6.92
C ARG A 374 17.19 -7.58 -5.89
N LEU A 375 17.57 -7.79 -4.64
CA LEU A 375 16.57 -7.81 -3.57
C LEU A 375 15.86 -6.46 -3.46
N ASN A 376 16.60 -5.36 -3.48
CA ASN A 376 16.01 -4.02 -3.39
C ASN A 376 15.06 -3.73 -4.57
N GLU A 377 15.40 -4.16 -5.78
CA GLU A 377 14.50 -4.07 -6.94
C GLU A 377 13.23 -4.90 -6.76
N ASN A 378 13.34 -6.14 -6.28
CA ASN A 378 12.17 -6.98 -6.01
C ASN A 378 11.28 -6.37 -4.91
N VAL A 379 11.90 -5.87 -3.83
CA VAL A 379 11.19 -5.19 -2.73
C VAL A 379 10.53 -3.89 -3.21
N TYR A 380 11.16 -3.17 -4.14
CA TYR A 380 10.57 -1.99 -4.79
C TYR A 380 9.32 -2.36 -5.59
N LEU A 381 9.40 -3.38 -6.45
CA LEU A 381 8.25 -3.85 -7.23
C LEU A 381 7.11 -4.32 -6.32
N GLU A 382 7.44 -4.95 -5.20
CA GLU A 382 6.44 -5.38 -4.22
C GLU A 382 5.82 -4.21 -3.44
N ALA A 383 6.61 -3.18 -3.11
CA ALA A 383 6.11 -1.94 -2.52
C ALA A 383 5.16 -1.19 -3.47
N GLU A 384 5.48 -1.17 -4.77
CA GLU A 384 4.65 -0.59 -5.83
C GLU A 384 3.32 -1.34 -5.96
N LYS A 385 3.34 -2.67 -5.98
CA LYS A 385 2.11 -3.50 -5.97
C LYS A 385 1.23 -3.21 -4.75
N ARG A 386 1.85 -2.96 -3.60
CA ARG A 386 1.16 -2.62 -2.34
C ARG A 386 0.77 -1.14 -2.26
N GLY A 387 1.14 -0.32 -3.24
CA GLY A 387 0.74 1.09 -3.38
C GLY A 387 1.41 2.05 -2.40
N CYS A 388 2.55 1.71 -1.80
CA CYS A 388 3.22 2.52 -0.79
C CYS A 388 4.26 3.48 -1.41
N GLY A 389 3.77 4.59 -1.96
CA GLY A 389 4.61 5.59 -2.66
C GLY A 389 5.78 6.17 -1.86
N PRO A 390 5.63 6.51 -0.57
CA PRO A 390 6.75 6.98 0.25
C PRO A 390 7.88 5.93 0.39
N LEU A 391 7.54 4.65 0.53
CA LEU A 391 8.52 3.57 0.62
C LEU A 391 9.23 3.33 -0.72
N GLU A 392 8.50 3.43 -1.84
CA GLU A 392 9.10 3.37 -3.19
C GLU A 392 10.21 4.41 -3.36
N THR A 393 9.96 5.64 -2.88
CA THR A 393 10.94 6.74 -2.93
C THR A 393 12.20 6.40 -2.13
N PHE A 394 12.04 5.83 -0.94
CA PHE A 394 13.15 5.37 -0.11
C PHE A 394 13.97 4.28 -0.81
N LEU A 395 13.30 3.24 -1.33
CA LEU A 395 13.94 2.11 -2.00
C LEU A 395 14.68 2.54 -3.27
N LEU A 396 14.10 3.46 -4.04
CA LEU A 396 14.76 4.07 -5.20
C LEU A 396 16.05 4.78 -4.80
N GLY A 397 16.05 5.51 -3.68
CA GLY A 397 17.25 6.13 -3.12
C GLY A 397 18.35 5.12 -2.80
N GLN A 398 17.99 3.98 -2.20
CA GLN A 398 18.96 2.90 -1.93
C GLN A 398 19.52 2.30 -3.22
N ARG A 399 18.66 2.09 -4.24
CA ARG A 399 19.08 1.61 -5.57
C ARG A 399 20.11 2.54 -6.21
N LEU A 400 19.85 3.85 -6.19
CA LEU A 400 20.75 4.87 -6.74
C LEU A 400 22.09 4.96 -6.01
N ALA A 401 22.15 4.56 -4.73
CA ALA A 401 23.39 4.50 -3.97
C ALA A 401 24.23 3.24 -4.27
N MET A 402 23.59 2.08 -4.49
CA MET A 402 24.30 0.81 -4.67
C MET A 402 24.88 0.60 -6.08
N TRP A 403 24.19 1.06 -7.13
CA TRP A 403 24.64 0.86 -8.52
C TRP A 403 26.00 1.49 -8.85
N PRO A 404 26.31 2.74 -8.44
CA PRO A 404 27.63 3.32 -8.66
C PRO A 404 28.75 2.53 -7.97
N LEU A 405 28.51 1.99 -6.77
CA LEU A 405 29.46 1.13 -6.07
C LEU A 405 29.73 -0.14 -6.87
N PHE A 406 28.68 -0.79 -7.37
CA PHE A 406 28.79 -1.97 -8.21
C PHE A 406 29.56 -1.70 -9.51
N GLN A 407 29.28 -0.58 -10.19
CA GLN A 407 29.98 -0.20 -11.42
C GLN A 407 31.47 0.06 -11.19
N LYS A 408 31.81 0.77 -10.11
CA LYS A 408 33.20 1.02 -9.71
C LYS A 408 33.94 -0.29 -9.46
N ASP A 409 33.33 -1.21 -8.71
CA ASP A 409 33.93 -2.50 -8.38
C ASP A 409 34.08 -3.40 -9.61
N MET A 410 33.07 -3.48 -10.50
CA MET A 410 33.21 -4.16 -11.79
C MET A 410 34.37 -3.60 -12.61
N GLY A 411 34.53 -2.27 -12.65
CA GLY A 411 35.67 -1.62 -13.29
C GLY A 411 37.01 -2.05 -12.69
N ALA A 412 37.09 -2.14 -11.36
CA ALA A 412 38.29 -2.62 -10.66
C ALA A 412 38.59 -4.10 -10.96
N GLN A 413 37.56 -4.95 -11.10
CA GLN A 413 37.73 -6.35 -11.53
C GLN A 413 38.35 -6.42 -12.92
N VAL A 414 37.80 -5.68 -13.90
CA VAL A 414 38.33 -5.63 -15.28
C VAL A 414 39.78 -5.16 -15.30
N GLU A 415 40.08 -4.06 -14.60
CA GLU A 415 41.43 -3.50 -14.56
C GLU A 415 42.43 -4.45 -13.87
N SER A 416 42.01 -5.18 -12.83
CA SER A 416 42.86 -6.18 -12.18
C SER A 416 43.24 -7.33 -13.11
N LEU A 417 42.29 -7.81 -13.92
CA LEU A 417 42.53 -8.88 -14.88
C LEU A 417 43.40 -8.39 -16.05
N LYS A 418 43.13 -7.18 -16.54
CA LYS A 418 43.92 -6.54 -17.59
C LYS A 418 45.39 -6.39 -17.19
N LYS A 419 45.66 -5.85 -15.99
CA LYS A 419 47.03 -5.74 -15.45
C LYS A 419 47.74 -7.08 -15.39
N LEU A 420 47.03 -8.13 -14.97
CA LEU A 420 47.59 -9.47 -14.95
C LEU A 420 47.86 -10.01 -16.37
N ALA A 421 46.94 -9.80 -17.31
CA ALA A 421 47.08 -10.20 -18.71
C ALA A 421 48.23 -9.49 -19.43
N ASP A 422 48.46 -8.21 -19.13
CA ASP A 422 49.58 -7.42 -19.66
C ASP A 422 50.92 -7.86 -19.06
N ASN A 423 50.97 -8.10 -17.74
CA ASN A 423 52.15 -8.65 -17.07
C ASN A 423 52.51 -10.06 -17.55
N ALA A 424 51.54 -10.80 -18.09
CA ALA A 424 51.78 -12.10 -18.71
C ALA A 424 52.69 -12.01 -19.93
N VAL A 425 52.74 -10.89 -20.67
CA VAL A 425 53.51 -10.78 -21.93
C VAL A 425 55.03 -10.74 -21.69
N GLY A 426 55.47 -10.39 -20.49
CA GLY A 426 56.89 -10.38 -20.10
C GLY A 426 57.60 -9.09 -20.51
N GLY A 427 58.05 -8.32 -19.51
CA GLY A 427 59.02 -7.24 -19.66
C GLY A 427 60.25 -7.51 -18.78
N TYR A 428 61.35 -6.80 -19.03
CA TYR A 428 62.66 -6.96 -18.36
C TYR A 428 62.65 -6.92 -16.81
N LEU A 429 61.52 -6.56 -16.17
CA LEU A 429 61.34 -6.47 -14.71
C LEU A 429 60.41 -7.55 -14.12
N SER A 430 59.80 -8.43 -14.91
CA SER A 430 58.89 -9.48 -14.41
C SER A 430 59.67 -10.72 -13.95
N ARG A 431 59.91 -10.86 -12.64
CA ARG A 431 60.75 -11.91 -12.03
C ARG A 431 60.05 -13.26 -11.78
N SER A 432 58.78 -13.45 -12.12
CA SER A 432 58.15 -14.79 -12.06
C SER A 432 57.02 -14.91 -13.08
N GLY A 433 57.09 -15.90 -13.97
CA GLY A 433 56.00 -16.21 -14.89
C GLY A 433 54.72 -16.62 -14.15
N ILE A 434 53.57 -16.27 -14.71
CA ILE A 434 52.26 -16.75 -14.26
C ILE A 434 52.22 -18.28 -14.41
N LYS A 435 51.89 -19.01 -13.34
CA LYS A 435 51.76 -20.47 -13.33
C LYS A 435 50.41 -20.89 -13.94
N ASP A 436 50.32 -22.11 -14.48
CA ASP A 436 49.06 -22.61 -15.03
C ASP A 436 47.95 -22.73 -13.98
N SER A 437 48.32 -23.04 -12.73
CA SER A 437 47.38 -23.03 -11.59
C SER A 437 46.75 -21.65 -11.36
N ALA A 438 47.48 -20.56 -11.64
CA ALA A 438 46.95 -19.20 -11.52
C ALA A 438 45.86 -18.93 -12.57
N VAL A 439 46.04 -19.43 -13.80
CA VAL A 439 45.02 -19.30 -14.87
C VAL A 439 43.75 -20.08 -14.49
N GLN A 440 43.88 -21.27 -13.90
CA GLN A 440 42.74 -22.06 -13.43
C GLN A 440 41.95 -21.33 -12.33
N VAL A 441 42.62 -20.66 -11.39
CA VAL A 441 41.96 -19.85 -10.35
C VAL A 441 41.11 -18.74 -10.98
N ILE A 442 41.66 -18.04 -11.97
CA ILE A 442 40.97 -16.93 -12.64
C ILE A 442 39.78 -17.43 -13.45
N ILE A 443 39.91 -18.57 -14.13
CA ILE A 443 38.81 -19.25 -14.84
C ILE A 443 37.68 -19.57 -13.88
N ASN A 444 37.98 -20.15 -12.71
CA ASN A 444 36.97 -20.49 -11.71
C ASN A 444 36.26 -19.24 -11.19
N ARG A 445 36.99 -18.16 -10.90
CA ARG A 445 36.42 -16.88 -10.44
C ARG A 445 35.55 -16.21 -11.52
N TYR A 446 36.02 -16.19 -12.76
CA TYR A 446 35.28 -15.65 -13.89
C TYR A 446 33.98 -16.41 -14.11
N ALA A 447 34.04 -17.74 -14.21
CA ALA A 447 32.86 -18.57 -14.40
C ALA A 447 31.87 -18.40 -13.25
N SER A 448 32.36 -18.34 -12.00
CA SER A 448 31.54 -18.12 -10.81
C SER A 448 30.81 -16.77 -10.85
N LEU A 449 31.51 -15.69 -11.19
CA LEU A 449 30.92 -14.36 -11.33
C LEU A 449 29.91 -14.32 -12.48
N PHE A 450 30.26 -14.89 -13.64
CA PHE A 450 29.38 -14.98 -14.80
C PHE A 450 28.07 -15.70 -14.46
N ILE A 451 28.16 -16.86 -13.81
CA ILE A 451 26.99 -17.64 -13.40
C ILE A 451 26.13 -16.85 -12.41
N ALA A 452 26.74 -16.17 -11.44
CA ALA A 452 26.02 -15.31 -10.51
C ALA A 452 25.28 -14.18 -11.24
N CYS A 453 25.94 -13.48 -12.17
CA CYS A 453 25.31 -12.43 -12.98
C CYS A 453 24.13 -12.94 -13.80
N VAL A 454 24.25 -14.12 -14.43
CA VAL A 454 23.15 -14.73 -15.21
C VAL A 454 22.00 -15.21 -14.31
N ARG A 455 22.28 -15.69 -13.10
CA ARG A 455 21.22 -16.12 -12.17
C ARG A 455 20.50 -14.93 -11.51
N LEU A 456 21.19 -13.82 -11.36
CA LEU A 456 20.68 -12.57 -10.80
C LEU A 456 20.15 -11.60 -11.87
N SER A 457 20.25 -11.95 -13.15
CA SER A 457 19.69 -11.13 -14.23
C SER A 457 18.18 -11.32 -14.33
N SER A 458 17.49 -10.19 -14.47
CA SER A 458 16.06 -10.11 -14.79
C SER A 458 15.83 -10.04 -16.30
N GLU A 459 14.60 -10.23 -16.76
CA GLU A 459 14.24 -10.17 -18.20
C GLU A 459 14.37 -8.76 -18.84
N GLY A 460 14.80 -7.75 -18.07
CA GLY A 460 15.01 -6.38 -18.55
C GLY A 460 16.33 -6.16 -19.30
N ASP A 461 16.52 -4.95 -19.82
CA ASP A 461 17.71 -4.58 -20.59
C ASP A 461 18.93 -4.33 -19.68
N GLU A 462 19.67 -5.38 -19.37
CA GLU A 462 20.84 -5.36 -18.49
C GLU A 462 22.16 -5.08 -19.22
N THR A 463 22.12 -4.16 -20.19
CA THR A 463 23.26 -3.80 -21.05
C THR A 463 24.51 -3.45 -20.26
N MET A 464 24.39 -2.67 -19.19
CA MET A 464 25.54 -2.25 -18.38
C MET A 464 26.19 -3.40 -17.61
N LEU A 465 25.40 -4.35 -17.09
CA LEU A 465 25.93 -5.51 -16.37
C LEU A 465 26.74 -6.40 -17.32
N PHE A 466 26.12 -6.79 -18.44
CA PHE A 466 26.74 -7.70 -19.40
C PHE A 466 27.85 -7.05 -20.23
N SER A 467 27.86 -5.72 -20.40
CA SER A 467 29.00 -4.99 -20.99
C SER A 467 30.28 -5.16 -20.16
N ASN A 468 30.19 -5.04 -18.83
CA ASN A 468 31.36 -5.24 -17.97
C ASN A 468 31.81 -6.71 -17.92
N VAL A 469 30.86 -7.66 -17.94
CA VAL A 469 31.16 -9.10 -18.03
C VAL A 469 31.83 -9.46 -19.37
N LEU A 470 31.41 -8.83 -20.47
CA LEU A 470 32.05 -8.98 -21.77
C LEU A 470 33.49 -8.44 -21.77
N ARG A 471 33.75 -7.31 -21.12
CA ARG A 471 35.11 -6.79 -20.94
C ARG A 471 35.99 -7.75 -20.14
N LEU A 472 35.46 -8.38 -19.08
CA LEU A 472 36.16 -9.43 -18.35
C LEU A 472 36.48 -10.64 -19.25
N ARG A 473 35.53 -11.04 -20.10
CA ARG A 473 35.74 -12.12 -21.09
C ARG A 473 36.92 -11.83 -22.00
N GLN A 474 36.99 -10.61 -22.54
CA GLN A 474 38.06 -10.19 -23.45
C GLN A 474 39.43 -10.24 -22.77
N GLU A 475 39.55 -9.73 -21.54
CA GLU A 475 40.81 -9.78 -20.79
C GLU A 475 41.19 -11.22 -20.38
N LEU A 476 40.22 -12.09 -20.08
CA LEU A 476 40.48 -13.51 -19.82
C LEU A 476 41.00 -14.22 -21.08
N ALA A 477 40.35 -14.02 -22.22
CA ALA A 477 40.79 -14.60 -23.49
C ALA A 477 42.22 -14.15 -23.85
N LYS A 478 42.52 -12.86 -23.63
CA LYS A 478 43.85 -12.28 -23.82
C LYS A 478 44.89 -12.90 -22.88
N LEU A 479 44.56 -13.10 -21.60
CA LEU A 479 45.46 -13.77 -20.64
C LEU A 479 45.80 -15.20 -21.09
N ILE A 480 44.78 -16.00 -21.46
CA ILE A 480 44.96 -17.39 -21.92
C ILE A 480 45.84 -17.44 -23.18
N LEU A 481 45.59 -16.55 -24.13
CA LEU A 481 46.39 -16.45 -25.36
C LEU A 481 47.83 -15.98 -25.11
N ASN A 482 48.04 -15.04 -24.19
CA ASN A 482 49.39 -14.58 -23.85
C ASN A 482 50.21 -15.67 -23.15
N GLN A 483 49.56 -16.51 -22.35
CA GLN A 483 50.21 -17.64 -21.71
C GLN A 483 50.55 -18.76 -22.71
N SER A 484 49.66 -19.06 -23.67
CA SER A 484 49.94 -20.08 -24.69
C SER A 484 51.11 -19.70 -25.60
N LYS A 485 51.31 -18.42 -25.88
CA LYS A 485 52.45 -17.90 -26.68
C LYS A 485 53.82 -18.12 -26.02
N LYS A 486 53.88 -18.39 -24.71
CA LYS A 486 55.14 -18.73 -24.02
C LYS A 486 55.56 -20.18 -24.25
N VAL A 487 54.63 -21.04 -24.66
CA VAL A 487 54.92 -22.43 -24.98
C VAL A 487 55.61 -22.46 -26.35
N LYS A 488 56.88 -22.86 -26.36
CA LYS A 488 57.71 -22.86 -27.58
C LYS A 488 57.21 -23.83 -28.65
N ASP A 489 56.66 -24.97 -28.24
CA ASP A 489 56.12 -25.98 -29.15
C ASP A 489 54.68 -25.62 -29.56
N PRO A 490 54.42 -25.39 -30.87
CA PRO A 490 53.09 -25.01 -31.36
C PRO A 490 52.02 -26.09 -31.14
N ALA A 491 52.39 -27.38 -31.11
CA ALA A 491 51.46 -28.46 -30.81
C ALA A 491 51.05 -28.43 -29.33
N GLN A 492 52.01 -28.25 -28.41
CA GLN A 492 51.74 -28.08 -26.98
C GLN A 492 50.99 -26.78 -26.66
N SER A 493 51.28 -25.68 -27.37
CA SER A 493 50.53 -24.43 -27.24
C SER A 493 49.06 -24.60 -27.61
N SER A 494 48.77 -25.32 -28.70
CA SER A 494 47.40 -25.61 -29.13
C SER A 494 46.68 -26.58 -28.17
N MET A 495 47.38 -27.57 -27.61
CA MET A 495 46.84 -28.46 -26.57
C MET A 495 46.50 -27.70 -25.28
N TYR A 496 47.36 -26.76 -24.85
CA TYR A 496 47.10 -25.90 -23.71
C TYR A 496 45.82 -25.07 -23.89
N LEU A 497 45.65 -24.45 -25.07
CA LEU A 497 44.46 -23.66 -25.39
C LEU A 497 43.18 -24.51 -25.32
N SER A 498 43.14 -25.66 -26.00
CA SER A 498 41.98 -26.56 -25.99
C SER A 498 41.65 -27.03 -24.57
N THR A 499 42.64 -27.51 -23.80
CA THR A 499 42.43 -27.97 -22.41
C THR A 499 41.90 -26.85 -21.50
N THR A 500 42.39 -25.62 -21.69
CA THR A 500 42.01 -24.46 -20.88
C THR A 500 40.58 -23.99 -21.21
N TYR A 501 40.21 -23.98 -22.49
CA TYR A 501 38.85 -23.64 -22.92
C TYR A 501 37.83 -24.72 -22.53
N GLU A 502 38.19 -26.01 -22.60
CA GLU A 502 37.37 -27.11 -22.08
C GLU A 502 37.11 -26.98 -20.58
N LEU A 503 38.14 -26.64 -19.78
CA LEU A 503 37.98 -26.38 -18.35
C LEU A 503 36.98 -25.24 -18.11
N LEU A 504 37.11 -24.14 -18.84
CA LEU A 504 36.20 -22.99 -18.72
C LEU A 504 34.76 -23.36 -19.10
N LEU A 505 34.56 -24.09 -20.20
CA LEU A 505 33.24 -24.58 -20.61
C LEU A 505 32.61 -25.52 -19.57
N SER A 506 33.42 -26.42 -19.01
CA SER A 506 33.00 -27.30 -17.92
C SER A 506 32.54 -26.48 -16.70
N ARG A 507 33.27 -25.42 -16.32
CA ARG A 507 32.83 -24.53 -15.22
C ARG A 507 31.56 -23.75 -15.55
N LEU A 508 31.43 -23.24 -16.77
CA LEU A 508 30.24 -22.50 -17.20
C LEU A 508 28.99 -23.38 -17.29
N SER A 509 29.13 -24.68 -17.58
CA SER A 509 28.00 -25.62 -17.64
C SER A 509 27.29 -25.84 -16.31
N ALA A 510 27.90 -25.47 -15.17
CA ALA A 510 27.24 -25.44 -13.86
C ALA A 510 26.22 -24.28 -13.72
N GLY A 511 26.18 -23.36 -14.70
CA GLY A 511 25.21 -22.29 -14.81
C GLY A 511 23.87 -22.73 -15.39
N ASN A 512 22.89 -21.81 -15.39
CA ASN A 512 21.62 -22.05 -16.06
C ASN A 512 21.78 -21.90 -17.59
N MET A 513 22.01 -23.01 -18.29
CA MET A 513 22.20 -23.04 -19.74
C MET A 513 20.92 -22.73 -20.55
N ALA A 514 19.76 -22.62 -19.91
CA ALA A 514 18.54 -22.15 -20.56
C ALA A 514 18.58 -20.64 -20.87
N HIS A 515 19.43 -19.87 -20.18
CA HIS A 515 19.50 -18.42 -20.36
C HIS A 515 20.24 -18.04 -21.65
N PRO A 516 19.70 -17.13 -22.51
CA PRO A 516 20.32 -16.77 -23.79
C PRO A 516 21.77 -16.25 -23.66
N ARG A 517 22.06 -15.47 -22.60
CA ARG A 517 23.43 -14.99 -22.34
C ARG A 517 24.40 -16.12 -21.99
N ALA A 518 23.94 -17.15 -21.27
CA ALA A 518 24.78 -18.31 -20.97
C ALA A 518 25.07 -19.13 -22.23
N GLN A 519 24.09 -19.27 -23.12
CA GLN A 519 24.28 -19.94 -24.41
C GLN A 519 25.28 -19.21 -25.30
N SER A 520 25.18 -17.87 -25.39
CA SER A 520 26.11 -17.03 -26.16
C SER A 520 27.54 -17.05 -25.59
N GLU A 521 27.67 -17.08 -24.26
CA GLU A 521 28.99 -17.23 -23.62
C GLU A 521 29.59 -18.60 -23.93
N ALA A 522 28.82 -19.67 -23.78
CA ALA A 522 29.27 -21.02 -24.05
C ALA A 522 29.58 -21.26 -25.55
N SER A 523 28.83 -20.66 -26.47
CA SER A 523 29.12 -20.75 -27.91
C SER A 523 30.46 -20.10 -28.25
N HIS A 524 30.72 -18.92 -27.72
CA HIS A 524 31.98 -18.20 -27.94
C HIS A 524 33.20 -19.03 -27.50
N TRP A 525 33.17 -19.62 -26.30
CA TRP A 525 34.30 -20.44 -25.82
C TRP A 525 34.40 -21.78 -26.54
N ARG A 526 33.29 -22.35 -27.01
CA ARG A 526 33.27 -23.58 -27.82
C ARG A 526 33.92 -23.36 -29.19
N GLU A 527 33.64 -22.25 -29.85
CA GLU A 527 34.29 -21.89 -31.12
C GLU A 527 35.81 -21.79 -30.97
N LEU A 528 36.30 -21.17 -29.89
CA LEU A 528 37.74 -21.08 -29.59
C LEU A 528 38.38 -22.43 -29.25
N GLU A 529 37.66 -23.32 -28.55
CA GLU A 529 38.11 -24.69 -28.28
C GLU A 529 38.24 -25.49 -29.57
N GLU A 530 37.22 -25.46 -30.43
CA GLU A 530 37.24 -26.17 -31.72
C GLU A 530 38.37 -25.66 -32.62
N GLU A 531 38.60 -24.35 -32.66
CA GLU A 531 39.71 -23.77 -33.42
C GLU A 531 41.07 -24.24 -32.90
N ALA A 532 41.27 -24.26 -31.58
CA ALA A 532 42.48 -24.78 -30.97
C ALA A 532 42.67 -26.28 -31.28
N ARG A 533 41.61 -27.07 -31.22
CA ARG A 533 41.63 -28.52 -31.53
C ARG A 533 41.98 -28.79 -32.99
N ARG A 534 41.45 -28.00 -33.94
CA ARG A 534 41.81 -28.09 -35.36
C ARG A 534 43.31 -27.82 -35.58
N ARG A 535 43.88 -26.82 -34.88
CA ARG A 535 45.32 -26.51 -34.97
C ARG A 535 46.21 -27.64 -34.45
N ILE A 536 45.78 -28.41 -33.44
CA ILE A 536 46.53 -29.60 -32.98
C ILE A 536 46.66 -30.63 -34.12
N GLY A 537 45.57 -30.87 -34.85
CA GLY A 537 45.52 -31.83 -35.96
C GLY A 537 46.40 -31.42 -37.15
N THR A 538 46.54 -30.12 -37.42
CA THR A 538 47.37 -29.60 -38.52
C THR A 538 48.85 -29.56 -38.17
N THR A 539 49.22 -29.42 -36.89
CA THR A 539 50.63 -29.27 -36.46
C THR A 539 51.32 -30.61 -36.18
N ARG A 540 50.55 -31.71 -36.08
CA ARG A 540 51.06 -33.09 -35.93
C ARG A 540 51.28 -33.82 -37.26
N ARG A 541 50.85 -33.24 -38.38
CA ARG A 541 51.22 -33.65 -39.73
C ARG A 541 52.47 -32.90 -40.16
#